data_AF-A0A8X7Y068-F1
#
_entry.id   AF-A0A8X7Y068-F1
#
_cell.length_a   1.000
_cell.length_b   1.000
_cell.length_c   1.000
_cell.angle_alpha   90.00
_cell.angle_beta   90.00
_cell.angle_gamma   90.00
#
_symmetry.space_group_name_H-M   'P 1'
#
loop_
_entity.id
_entity.type
_entity.pdbx_description
1 polymer ?
#
loop_
_entity_poly.entity_id
_entity_poly.type
_entity_poly.pdbx_seq_one_letter_code
_entity_poly.pdbx_strand_id
1 'polypeptide(L)'
;MYNIQRIRIYDPDPAPLQAGGGSSIELVLGVPDIDIPNLASNQDNVDAWVQNNVIRYTNVRFRYIPVGNEEKPADPFASAFFSAIQNLHYSIFAAGLRNRTKVTTATIAGALRVVSSITWPFRPCYQLFGHKPFVITRKHLSVLQLFRKHADSS
;
A
#
# COMPACT_ATOMS: atom_id res chain seq x y z
N MET A 1 23.77 11.85 -4.32
CA MET A 1 22.65 12.06 -3.38
C MET A 1 21.44 11.28 -3.90
N TYR A 2 21.02 10.22 -3.21
CA TYR A 2 19.83 9.46 -3.62
C TYR A 2 18.60 10.12 -2.99
N ASN A 3 17.96 11.02 -3.72
CA ASN A 3 16.72 11.67 -3.27
C ASN A 3 15.55 10.68 -3.40
N ILE A 4 15.44 9.70 -2.50
CA ILE A 4 14.35 8.73 -2.52
C ILE A 4 13.22 9.27 -1.66
N GLN A 5 12.06 9.53 -2.28
CA GLN A 5 10.92 10.08 -1.55
C GLN A 5 9.86 9.02 -1.26
N ARG A 6 9.89 7.90 -1.99
CA ARG A 6 8.91 6.80 -1.84
C ARG A 6 9.52 5.43 -2.04
N ILE A 7 9.04 4.47 -1.26
CA ILE A 7 9.36 3.06 -1.43
C ILE A 7 8.07 2.25 -1.44
N ARG A 8 7.95 1.32 -2.39
CA ARG A 8 6.92 0.28 -2.36
C ARG A 8 7.47 -0.99 -1.73
N ILE A 9 6.74 -1.52 -0.76
CA ILE A 9 6.93 -2.83 -0.14
C ILE A 9 5.72 -3.68 -0.51
N TYR A 10 5.95 -4.96 -0.79
CA TYR A 10 4.94 -5.85 -1.35
C TYR A 10 4.12 -6.60 -0.29
N ASP A 11 4.63 -6.62 0.93
CA ASP A 11 4.14 -7.40 2.06
C ASP A 11 4.41 -6.64 3.37
N PRO A 12 3.63 -6.88 4.43
CA PRO A 12 3.77 -6.18 5.70
C PRO A 12 4.89 -6.77 6.58
N ASP A 13 6.10 -6.92 6.04
CA ASP A 13 7.27 -7.36 6.81
C ASP A 13 7.59 -6.33 7.93
N PRO A 14 7.66 -6.77 9.20
CA PRO A 14 8.00 -5.88 10.31
C PRO A 14 9.34 -5.17 10.17
N ALA A 15 10.37 -5.81 9.61
CA ALA A 15 11.71 -5.23 9.62
C ALA A 15 11.86 -4.00 8.70
N PRO A 16 11.36 -4.00 7.45
CA PRO A 16 11.26 -2.80 6.62
C PRO A 16 10.36 -1.72 7.20
N LEU A 17 9.24 -2.09 7.83
CA LEU A 17 8.32 -1.14 8.44
C LEU A 17 8.97 -0.44 9.64
N GLN A 18 9.68 -1.18 10.49
CA GLN A 18 10.46 -0.61 11.59
C GLN A 18 11.57 0.31 11.08
N ALA A 19 12.31 -0.11 10.05
CA ALA A 19 13.38 0.70 9.46
C ALA A 19 12.89 1.97 8.77
N GLY A 20 11.68 1.94 8.20
CA GLY A 20 11.04 3.12 7.62
C GLY A 20 10.47 4.10 8.66
N GLY A 21 10.34 3.66 9.91
CA GLY A 21 9.85 4.46 11.01
C GLY A 21 10.76 5.66 11.30
N GLY A 22 10.17 6.86 11.37
CA GLY A 22 10.91 8.11 11.59
C GLY A 22 11.58 8.68 10.34
N SER A 23 11.53 7.97 9.21
CA SER A 23 12.03 8.50 7.93
C SER A 23 11.04 9.48 7.29
N SER A 24 11.55 10.36 6.42
CA SER A 24 10.73 11.22 5.57
C SER A 24 10.18 10.50 4.32
N ILE A 25 10.52 9.22 4.14
CA ILE A 25 10.11 8.41 2.99
C ILE A 25 8.64 8.02 3.15
N GLU A 26 7.84 8.24 2.10
CA GLU A 26 6.47 7.76 2.05
C GLU A 26 6.44 6.27 1.63
N LEU A 27 5.75 5.43 2.40
CA LEU A 27 5.63 4.00 2.09
C LEU A 27 4.33 3.67 1.37
N VAL A 28 4.48 2.77 0.41
CA VAL A 28 3.39 2.13 -0.30
C VAL A 28 3.41 0.66 0.11
N LEU A 29 2.41 0.24 0.89
CA LEU A 29 2.34 -1.10 1.47
C LEU A 29 1.36 -1.95 0.68
N GLY A 30 1.86 -2.94 -0.04
CA GLY A 30 1.04 -3.93 -0.73
C GLY A 30 0.31 -4.86 0.23
N VAL A 31 -0.92 -5.20 -0.13
CA VAL A 31 -1.63 -6.35 0.44
C VAL A 31 -1.23 -7.59 -0.37
N PRO A 32 -0.62 -8.60 0.24
CA PRO A 32 -0.30 -9.86 -0.43
C PRO A 32 -1.53 -10.55 -0.98
N ASP A 33 -1.43 -11.19 -2.15
CA ASP A 33 -2.56 -11.88 -2.79
C ASP A 33 -3.14 -12.99 -1.89
N ILE A 34 -2.30 -13.63 -1.06
CA ILE A 34 -2.69 -14.66 -0.09
C ILE A 34 -3.62 -14.14 1.03
N ASP A 35 -3.54 -12.86 1.37
CA ASP A 35 -4.36 -12.27 2.44
C ASP A 35 -5.75 -11.88 1.93
N ILE A 36 -5.91 -11.70 0.61
CA ILE A 36 -7.10 -11.09 0.00
C ILE A 36 -8.39 -11.87 0.29
N PRO A 37 -8.43 -13.21 0.17
CA PRO A 37 -9.65 -13.96 0.52
C PRO A 37 -10.06 -13.78 1.98
N ASN A 38 -9.09 -13.69 2.91
CA ASN A 38 -9.36 -13.48 4.33
C ASN A 38 -9.84 -12.06 4.63
N LEU A 39 -9.30 -11.07 3.94
CA LEU A 39 -9.73 -9.66 4.05
C LEU A 39 -11.09 -9.43 3.39
N ALA A 40 -11.42 -10.19 2.36
CA ALA A 40 -12.71 -10.15 1.69
C ALA A 40 -13.83 -10.76 2.53
N SER A 41 -13.52 -11.72 3.41
CA SER A 41 -14.52 -12.55 4.09
C SER A 41 -15.21 -11.87 5.26
N ASN A 42 -14.51 -11.01 6.01
CA ASN A 42 -15.07 -10.29 7.17
C ASN A 42 -14.34 -8.96 7.41
N GLN A 43 -15.08 -7.94 7.86
CA GLN A 43 -14.54 -6.64 8.26
C GLN A 43 -13.57 -6.76 9.46
N ASP A 44 -13.84 -7.63 10.44
CA ASP A 44 -12.97 -7.81 11.61
C ASP A 44 -11.55 -8.26 11.22
N ASN A 45 -11.45 -9.09 10.18
CA ASN A 45 -10.16 -9.56 9.67
C ASN A 45 -9.35 -8.39 9.10
N VAL A 46 -10.02 -7.45 8.45
CA VAL A 46 -9.37 -6.28 7.88
C VAL A 46 -8.99 -5.28 8.95
N ASP A 47 -9.83 -5.09 9.95
CA ASP A 47 -9.53 -4.22 11.08
C ASP A 47 -8.31 -4.74 11.86
N ALA A 48 -8.22 -6.06 12.08
CA ALA A 48 -7.04 -6.69 12.64
C ALA A 48 -5.80 -6.50 11.75
N TRP A 49 -5.95 -6.66 10.42
CA TRP A 49 -4.84 -6.44 9.48
C TRP A 49 -4.34 -4.99 9.49
N VAL A 50 -5.24 -4.01 9.45
CA VAL A 50 -4.90 -2.57 9.51
C VAL A 50 -4.28 -2.23 10.85
N GLN A 51 -4.80 -2.78 11.94
CA GLN A 51 -4.23 -2.59 13.28
C GLN A 51 -2.77 -3.08 13.34
N ASN A 52 -2.52 -4.29 12.84
CA ASN A 52 -1.21 -4.93 12.94
C ASN A 52 -0.17 -4.36 11.97
N ASN A 53 -0.59 -3.94 10.78
CA ASN A 53 0.31 -3.62 9.67
C ASN A 53 0.42 -2.12 9.39
N VAL A 54 -0.54 -1.32 9.85
CA VAL A 54 -0.57 0.14 9.59
C VAL A 54 -0.56 0.92 10.90
N ILE A 55 -1.56 0.72 11.76
CA ILE A 55 -1.74 1.53 12.99
C ILE A 55 -0.60 1.30 13.98
N ARG A 56 -0.11 0.06 14.10
CA ARG A 56 1.04 -0.30 14.94
C ARG A 56 2.30 0.52 14.63
N TYR A 57 2.46 0.97 13.38
CA TYR A 57 3.65 1.68 12.92
C TYR A 57 3.37 3.19 12.78
N THR A 58 3.09 3.85 13.90
CA THR A 58 2.70 5.29 13.94
C THR A 58 3.77 6.25 13.40
N ASN A 59 5.03 5.83 13.42
CA ASN A 59 6.18 6.57 12.91
C ASN A 59 6.45 6.34 11.42
N VAL A 60 5.68 5.48 10.75
CA VAL A 60 5.79 5.20 9.33
C VAL A 60 4.80 6.05 8.54
N ARG A 61 5.25 6.62 7.42
CA ARG A 61 4.43 7.48 6.56
C ARG A 61 3.74 6.70 5.45
N PHE A 62 2.71 5.93 5.78
CA PHE A 62 1.92 5.20 4.78
C PHE A 62 1.12 6.14 3.89
N ARG A 63 1.40 6.12 2.58
CA ARG A 63 0.69 6.94 1.60
C ARG A 63 -0.36 6.17 0.83
N TYR A 64 -0.02 4.95 0.39
CA TYR A 64 -0.92 4.13 -0.42
C TYR A 64 -0.89 2.67 0.06
N ILE A 65 -2.04 2.02 0.02
CA ILE A 65 -2.19 0.57 0.26
C ILE A 65 -2.79 -0.06 -1.00
N PRO A 66 -1.98 -0.52 -1.97
CA PRO A 66 -2.49 -1.26 -3.11
C PRO A 66 -2.94 -2.67 -2.68
N VAL A 67 -4.18 -3.00 -2.99
CA VAL A 67 -4.71 -4.37 -2.86
C VAL A 67 -4.34 -5.16 -4.10
N GLY A 68 -3.58 -6.23 -3.89
CA GLY A 68 -3.04 -7.08 -4.94
C GLY A 68 -1.77 -6.54 -5.57
N ASN A 69 -1.11 -7.41 -6.34
CA ASN A 69 0.07 -7.04 -7.08
C ASN A 69 -0.19 -6.62 -8.52
N GLU A 70 -0.81 -7.47 -9.33
CA GLU A 70 -0.86 -7.34 -10.79
C GLU A 70 -2.01 -8.19 -11.38
N GLU A 71 -3.18 -8.11 -10.77
CA GLU A 71 -4.23 -9.12 -10.99
C GLU A 71 -5.07 -8.82 -12.23
N LYS A 72 -5.43 -9.89 -12.94
CA LYS A 72 -6.19 -9.82 -14.19
C LYS A 72 -7.68 -9.74 -13.86
N PRO A 73 -8.43 -8.75 -14.36
CA PRO A 73 -9.87 -8.57 -14.11
C PRO A 73 -10.77 -9.76 -14.47
N ALA A 74 -10.25 -10.78 -15.16
CA ALA A 74 -10.98 -11.97 -15.60
C ALA A 74 -10.84 -13.17 -14.64
N ASP A 75 -10.15 -13.00 -13.51
CA ASP A 75 -9.92 -14.08 -12.55
C ASP A 75 -11.16 -14.27 -11.62
N PRO A 76 -11.59 -15.50 -11.29
CA PRO A 76 -12.55 -15.77 -10.22
C PRO A 76 -12.28 -15.05 -8.88
N PHE A 77 -11.06 -14.57 -8.64
CA PHE A 77 -10.74 -13.74 -7.47
C PHE A 77 -11.30 -12.31 -7.50
N ALA A 78 -11.81 -11.81 -8.64
CA ALA A 78 -12.23 -10.40 -8.79
C ALA A 78 -13.28 -9.93 -7.76
N SER A 79 -14.19 -10.81 -7.34
CA SER A 79 -15.18 -10.51 -6.30
C SER A 79 -14.52 -10.33 -4.92
N ALA A 80 -13.57 -11.20 -4.57
CA ALA A 80 -12.81 -11.10 -3.33
C ALA A 80 -11.96 -9.82 -3.31
N PHE A 81 -11.32 -9.44 -4.43
CA PHE A 81 -10.62 -8.16 -4.56
C PHE A 81 -11.50 -6.97 -4.22
N PHE A 82 -12.70 -6.93 -4.79
CA PHE A 82 -13.63 -5.83 -4.58
C PHE A 82 -14.08 -5.73 -3.11
N SER A 83 -14.46 -6.85 -2.50
CA SER A 83 -14.83 -6.90 -1.08
C SER A 83 -13.65 -6.49 -0.18
N ALA A 84 -12.44 -7.00 -0.43
CA ALA A 84 -11.25 -6.64 0.33
C ALA A 84 -10.95 -5.14 0.24
N ILE A 85 -11.05 -4.53 -0.95
CA ILE A 85 -10.84 -3.08 -1.14
C ILE A 85 -11.88 -2.29 -0.36
N GLN A 86 -13.16 -2.68 -0.39
CA GLN A 86 -14.21 -2.00 0.36
C GLN A 86 -13.95 -2.08 1.86
N ASN A 87 -13.68 -3.28 2.37
CA ASN A 87 -13.43 -3.48 3.80
C ASN A 87 -12.20 -2.71 4.27
N LEU A 88 -11.13 -2.67 3.46
CA LEU A 88 -9.93 -1.85 3.74
C LEU A 88 -10.25 -0.36 3.74
N HIS A 89 -11.07 0.11 2.79
CA HIS A 89 -11.48 1.50 2.75
C HIS A 89 -12.26 1.89 4.02
N TYR A 90 -13.21 1.04 4.46
CA TYR A 90 -13.95 1.28 5.71
C TYR A 90 -13.03 1.26 6.92
N SER A 91 -12.10 0.31 7.02
CA SER A 91 -11.17 0.21 8.14
C SER A 91 -10.25 1.44 8.23
N ILE A 92 -9.67 1.87 7.12
CA ILE A 92 -8.83 3.08 7.05
C ILE A 92 -9.64 4.35 7.36
N PHE A 93 -10.91 4.40 6.95
CA PHE A 93 -11.80 5.50 7.28
C PHE A 93 -12.12 5.54 8.79
N ALA A 94 -12.51 4.41 9.37
CA ALA A 94 -12.84 4.25 10.77
C ALA A 94 -11.64 4.53 11.69
N ALA A 95 -10.43 4.14 11.26
CA ALA A 95 -9.17 4.44 11.94
C ALA A 95 -8.74 5.93 11.85
N GLY A 96 -9.50 6.79 11.15
CA GLY A 96 -9.18 8.21 10.99
C GLY A 96 -7.97 8.49 10.08
N LEU A 97 -7.50 7.48 9.34
CA LEU A 97 -6.29 7.56 8.51
C LEU A 97 -6.54 8.17 7.11
N ARG A 98 -7.79 8.50 6.76
CA ARG A 98 -8.23 8.97 5.43
C ARG A 98 -7.41 10.10 4.81
N ASN A 99 -6.87 11.01 5.63
CA ASN A 99 -6.11 12.17 5.16
C ASN A 99 -4.62 11.85 4.91
N ARG A 100 -4.14 10.75 5.50
CA ARG A 100 -2.74 10.33 5.46
C ARG A 100 -2.51 9.20 4.46
N THR A 101 -3.43 8.22 4.44
CA THR A 101 -3.29 6.96 3.71
C THR A 101 -4.51 6.71 2.81
N LYS A 102 -4.26 6.35 1.55
CA LYS A 102 -5.31 6.02 0.58
C LYS A 102 -5.24 4.55 0.19
N VAL A 103 -6.39 3.87 0.20
CA VAL A 103 -6.52 2.50 -0.33
C VAL A 103 -6.64 2.59 -1.85
N THR A 104 -5.88 1.74 -2.56
CA THR A 104 -5.83 1.69 -4.03
C THR A 104 -5.83 0.23 -4.48
N THR A 105 -6.01 -0.04 -5.77
CA THR A 105 -5.85 -1.39 -6.33
C THR A 105 -4.72 -1.40 -7.36
N ALA A 106 -3.99 -2.52 -7.48
CA ALA A 106 -3.00 -2.73 -8.53
C ALA A 106 -3.51 -3.80 -9.50
N THR A 107 -4.18 -3.36 -10.56
CA THR A 107 -4.67 -4.21 -11.65
C THR A 107 -3.71 -4.18 -12.85
N ILE A 108 -3.44 -5.33 -13.46
CA ILE A 108 -2.97 -5.39 -14.85
C ILE A 108 -4.23 -5.35 -15.72
N ALA A 109 -4.34 -4.30 -16.55
CA ALA A 109 -5.48 -3.96 -17.40
C ALA A 109 -6.65 -3.25 -16.68
N GLY A 110 -6.65 -1.92 -16.78
CA GLY A 110 -7.82 -1.20 -17.27
C GLY A 110 -9.01 -0.97 -16.34
N ALA A 111 -8.97 -1.32 -15.06
CA ALA A 111 -10.05 -0.98 -14.14
C ALA A 111 -9.52 -0.45 -12.81
N LEU A 112 -9.87 0.80 -12.48
CA LEU A 112 -9.80 1.32 -11.12
C LEU A 112 -11.14 2.04 -10.83
N ARG A 113 -11.61 1.94 -9.59
CA ARG A 113 -12.66 2.77 -9.01
C ARG A 113 -12.08 3.28 -7.71
N VAL A 114 -11.69 4.55 -7.69
CA VAL A 114 -11.40 5.24 -6.43
C VAL A 114 -12.76 5.51 -5.80
N VAL A 115 -13.01 5.02 -4.58
CA VAL A 115 -14.18 5.43 -3.80
C VAL A 115 -13.91 6.81 -3.19
N SER A 116 -13.71 7.80 -4.06
CA SER A 116 -13.78 9.21 -3.70
C SER A 116 -14.15 9.96 -4.97
N SER A 117 -15.42 10.37 -5.05
CA SER A 117 -16.04 11.31 -5.99
C SER A 117 -15.37 11.54 -7.37
N ILE A 118 -16.13 11.14 -8.39
CA ILE A 118 -15.95 11.22 -9.84
C ILE A 118 -15.26 12.50 -10.34
N THR A 119 -14.04 12.39 -10.91
CA THR A 119 -13.65 12.88 -12.26
C THR A 119 -12.32 12.22 -12.71
N TRP A 120 -12.27 11.76 -13.98
CA TRP A 120 -11.20 10.96 -14.65
C TRP A 120 -10.05 11.87 -15.18
N PRO A 121 -8.79 11.41 -15.45
CA PRO A 121 -8.37 10.11 -16.03
C PRO A 121 -7.29 9.32 -15.25
N PHE A 122 -7.06 8.09 -15.70
CA PHE A 122 -6.49 6.97 -14.94
C PHE A 122 -4.99 6.79 -15.13
N ARG A 123 -4.33 6.28 -14.07
CA ARG A 123 -2.89 6.07 -14.00
C ARG A 123 -2.59 4.72 -13.31
N PRO A 124 -1.97 3.72 -13.97
CA PRO A 124 -1.38 2.53 -13.35
C PRO A 124 -0.60 2.85 -12.07
N CYS A 125 -0.36 1.85 -11.20
CA CYS A 125 0.36 2.05 -9.93
C CYS A 125 1.67 2.85 -10.12
N TYR A 126 2.42 2.58 -11.21
CA TYR A 126 3.60 3.35 -11.63
C TYR A 126 3.32 4.85 -11.86
N GLN A 127 2.16 5.19 -12.39
CA GLN A 127 1.73 6.56 -12.65
C GLN A 127 0.98 7.20 -11.46
N LEU A 128 0.53 6.45 -10.45
CA LEU A 128 0.11 7.00 -9.13
C LEU A 128 1.30 7.59 -8.35
N PHE A 129 2.52 7.19 -8.70
CA PHE A 129 3.75 7.64 -8.04
C PHE A 129 4.22 9.05 -8.46
N GLY A 130 3.58 9.69 -9.45
CA GLY A 130 3.84 11.08 -9.85
C GLY A 130 5.32 11.38 -10.19
N HIS A 131 5.66 12.67 -10.33
CA HIS A 131 7.02 13.14 -10.64
C HIS A 131 8.04 12.99 -9.50
N LYS A 132 7.70 12.27 -8.42
CA LYS A 132 8.60 12.08 -7.29
C LYS A 132 9.47 10.85 -7.50
N PRO A 133 10.79 10.93 -7.24
CA PRO A 133 11.67 9.76 -7.31
C PRO A 133 11.21 8.66 -6.34
N PHE A 134 10.97 7.46 -6.88
CA PHE A 134 10.47 6.30 -6.16
C PHE A 134 11.29 5.04 -6.48
N VAL A 135 11.32 4.09 -5.55
CA VAL A 135 11.96 2.77 -5.75
C VAL A 135 10.98 1.64 -5.44
N ILE A 136 11.00 0.59 -6.24
CA ILE A 136 10.22 -0.63 -6.05
C ILE A 136 11.20 -1.79 -5.84
N THR A 137 11.06 -2.53 -4.75
CA THR A 137 11.87 -3.72 -4.49
C THR A 137 11.04 -4.77 -3.74
N ARG A 138 11.20 -6.04 -4.13
CA ARG A 138 10.62 -7.20 -3.43
C ARG A 138 11.56 -7.81 -2.40
N LYS A 139 12.85 -7.44 -2.40
CA LYS A 139 13.84 -8.06 -1.51
C LYS A 139 13.97 -7.24 -0.22
N HIS A 140 13.74 -7.91 0.91
CA HIS A 140 13.90 -7.37 2.26
C HIS A 140 15.24 -6.63 2.46
N LEU A 141 16.36 -7.29 2.17
CA LEU A 141 17.71 -6.72 2.33
C LEU A 141 17.91 -5.44 1.48
N SER A 142 17.31 -5.40 0.28
CA SER A 142 17.39 -4.22 -0.58
C SER A 142 16.57 -3.06 -0.01
N VAL A 143 15.39 -3.31 0.58
CA VAL A 143 14.60 -2.27 1.22
C VAL A 143 15.35 -1.64 2.40
N LEU A 144 15.94 -2.46 3.26
CA LEU A 144 16.74 -1.97 4.40
C LEU A 144 17.94 -1.15 3.97
N GLN A 145 18.63 -1.56 2.90
CA GLN A 145 19.74 -0.79 2.34
C GLN A 145 19.30 0.58 1.82
N LEU A 146 18.08 0.70 1.28
CA LEU A 146 17.55 1.99 0.81
C LEU A 146 17.28 2.94 1.98
N PHE A 147 16.72 2.45 3.09
CA PHE A 147 16.50 3.27 4.29
C PHE A 147 17.83 3.76 4.88
N ARG A 148 18.84 2.89 4.98
CA ARG A 148 20.18 3.28 5.44
C ARG A 148 20.79 4.36 4.55
N LYS A 149 20.76 4.16 3.22
CA LYS A 149 21.28 5.14 2.26
C LYS A 149 20.59 6.50 2.35
N HIS A 150 19.29 6.52 2.64
CA HIS A 150 18.54 7.77 2.82
C HIS A 150 18.94 8.49 4.12
N ALA A 151 19.03 7.75 5.22
CA ALA A 151 19.46 8.27 6.52
C ALA A 151 20.88 8.86 6.48
N ASP A 152 21.82 8.19 5.81
CA ASP A 152 23.21 8.67 5.65
C ASP A 152 23.33 9.93 4.76
N SER A 153 22.26 10.29 4.04
CA SER A 153 22.23 11.41 3.10
C SER A 153 21.41 12.62 3.55
N SER A 154 20.80 12.54 4.74
CA SER A 154 19.94 13.56 5.37
C SER A 154 20.68 14.24 6.52
#